data_AF-A0A7C7NC28-F1
#
_entry.id   AF-A0A7C7NC28-F1
#
_cell.length_a   1.000
_cell.length_b   1.000
_cell.length_c   1.000
_cell.angle_alpha   90.00
_cell.angle_beta   90.00
_cell.angle_gamma   90.00
#
_symmetry.space_group_name_H-M   'P 1'
#
loop_
_entity.id
_entity.type
_entity.pdbx_description
1 polymer ?
#
loop_
_entity_poly.entity_id
_entity_poly.type
_entity_poly.pdbx_seq_one_letter_code
_entity_poly.pdbx_strand_id
1 'polypeptide(L)'
;MMKENSLEFWLDYIQTFGPKEVELGLERIKPIYEKLVKSKISSKVIVVGGTNGKGTAVEFLSQLLMTKNKTVGTFTSPHLFHFNERIKINGMTVSDELIIESFKLIDESRGSTHLTYFDFSTLASLITFNEFNVDFMVLEIGLGGRLDPVNVVDSDIAILTNVELDHQDWLGEDRESIGKEKAGIFKSQKPVILGQHKVPSSVLENSVKMENQVFRVGEKFNYQIDDLSRRWSYSFDGKKKVSFSNIELNSLSVSSLSCALTAFCLLEEEINVDLDSVFNSLDLKGRCELIDERFLLDVSHNESSAKYLASFIQRNFDDQIVINAVFGVMRDKDINSIIEPLIKRINKWYVTSPDIERSMPAEELGGLISSKSSNQVQTIRSVRRACLKAQEDTEEGGLLLIFGSFYTVAEAYPALKLLRSVA
;
A
#
# COMPACT_ATOMS: atom_id res chain seq x y z
N MET A 1 4.45 24.04 27.36
CA MET A 1 3.55 24.74 26.43
C MET A 1 3.96 24.65 24.96
N MET A 2 5.25 24.62 24.55
CA MET A 2 5.60 24.49 23.10
C MET A 2 5.69 23.04 22.57
N LYS A 3 5.84 22.01 23.42
CA LYS A 3 6.08 20.62 22.96
C LYS A 3 4.84 19.90 22.41
N GLU A 4 3.65 20.15 22.96
CA GLU A 4 2.39 19.49 22.57
C GLU A 4 1.80 19.97 21.23
N ASN A 5 2.47 20.91 20.57
CA ASN A 5 2.09 21.43 19.25
C ASN A 5 2.99 20.88 18.12
N SER A 6 3.89 19.94 18.43
CA SER A 6 4.69 19.24 17.43
C SER A 6 4.06 17.88 17.15
N LEU A 7 3.86 17.55 15.87
CA LEU A 7 3.37 16.23 15.48
C LEU A 7 4.38 15.14 15.87
N GLU A 8 5.68 15.39 15.71
CA GLU A 8 6.76 14.47 16.12
C GLU A 8 6.67 14.11 17.60
N PHE A 9 6.43 15.10 18.48
CA PHE A 9 6.21 14.84 19.91
C PHE A 9 5.03 13.90 20.16
N TRP A 10 3.90 14.09 19.46
CA TRP A 10 2.74 13.21 19.61
C TRP A 10 3.02 11.79 19.10
N LEU A 11 3.72 11.66 17.96
CA LEU A 11 4.08 10.37 17.41
C LEU A 11 5.01 9.59 18.38
N ASP A 12 6.01 10.26 18.95
CA ASP A 12 6.89 9.67 19.98
C ASP A 12 6.11 9.29 21.24
N TYR A 13 5.24 10.19 21.72
CA TYR A 13 4.40 9.97 22.90
C TYR A 13 3.49 8.75 22.72
N ILE A 14 2.80 8.64 21.58
CA ILE A 14 1.93 7.51 21.27
C ILE A 14 2.72 6.19 21.21
N GLN A 15 3.95 6.22 20.68
CA GLN A 15 4.82 5.04 20.66
C GLN A 15 5.25 4.57 22.06
N THR A 16 5.15 5.41 23.10
CA THR A 16 5.47 4.99 24.48
C THR A 16 4.40 4.12 25.13
N PHE A 17 3.17 4.10 24.62
CA PHE A 17 2.04 3.55 25.36
C PHE A 17 2.00 2.02 25.45
N GLY A 18 2.67 1.27 24.56
CA GLY A 18 2.44 -0.17 24.40
C GLY A 18 3.66 -0.94 23.95
N PRO A 19 3.58 -2.29 23.86
CA PRO A 19 4.67 -3.09 23.33
C PRO A 19 5.01 -2.60 21.91
N LYS A 20 6.29 -2.70 21.51
CA LYS A 20 6.75 -2.36 20.15
C LYS A 20 6.12 -3.25 19.04
N GLU A 21 5.22 -4.17 19.39
CA GLU A 21 4.57 -5.16 18.54
C GLU A 21 3.13 -4.78 18.19
N VAL A 22 2.60 -5.36 17.11
CA VAL A 22 1.24 -5.09 16.61
C VAL A 22 0.20 -5.75 17.50
N GLU A 23 -0.56 -4.98 18.27
CA GLU A 23 -1.71 -5.53 19.00
C GLU A 23 -2.97 -5.46 18.12
N LEU A 24 -3.57 -6.60 17.78
CA LEU A 24 -4.80 -6.66 16.98
C LEU A 24 -6.04 -6.76 17.88
N GLY A 25 -7.14 -6.10 17.53
CA GLY A 25 -8.38 -6.19 18.30
C GLY A 25 -9.26 -4.94 18.24
N LEU A 26 -10.56 -5.14 18.04
CA LEU A 26 -11.53 -4.05 17.94
C LEU A 26 -12.09 -3.58 19.28
N GLU A 27 -11.96 -4.38 20.34
CA GLU A 27 -12.65 -4.14 21.62
C GLU A 27 -12.18 -2.86 22.32
N ARG A 28 -10.91 -2.49 22.13
CA ARG A 28 -10.32 -1.26 22.70
C ARG A 28 -10.69 0.00 21.93
N ILE A 29 -10.71 -0.07 20.59
CA ILE A 29 -10.94 1.10 19.73
C ILE A 29 -12.43 1.40 19.57
N LYS A 30 -13.28 0.38 19.53
CA LYS A 30 -14.71 0.52 19.23
C LYS A 30 -15.46 1.46 20.19
N PRO A 31 -15.31 1.37 21.54
CA PRO A 31 -15.99 2.29 22.44
C PRO A 31 -15.56 3.75 22.26
N ILE A 32 -14.30 3.98 21.90
CA ILE A 32 -13.74 5.32 21.70
C ILE A 32 -14.23 5.89 20.37
N TYR A 33 -14.23 5.05 19.32
CA TYR A 33 -14.84 5.39 18.03
C TYR A 33 -16.31 5.78 18.18
N GLU A 34 -17.13 4.96 18.85
CA GLU A 34 -18.57 5.24 19.06
C GLU A 34 -18.80 6.52 19.90
N LYS A 35 -17.87 6.85 20.80
CA LYS A 35 -17.92 8.08 21.61
C LYS A 35 -17.58 9.33 20.79
N LEU A 36 -16.58 9.25 19.92
CA LEU A 36 -16.04 10.38 19.16
C LEU A 36 -16.81 10.63 17.86
N VAL A 37 -17.27 9.57 17.20
CA VAL A 37 -17.96 9.61 15.91
C VAL A 37 -19.44 9.30 16.13
N LYS A 38 -20.22 10.34 16.42
CA LYS A 38 -21.63 10.21 16.86
C LYS A 38 -22.65 10.20 15.71
N SER A 39 -22.24 10.53 14.49
CA SER A 39 -23.11 10.65 13.31
C SER A 39 -22.72 9.64 12.22
N LYS A 40 -23.56 9.53 11.18
CA LYS A 40 -23.18 8.75 9.99
C LYS A 40 -21.89 9.36 9.44
N ILE A 41 -20.83 8.55 9.42
CA ILE A 41 -19.48 9.06 9.20
C ILE A 41 -19.29 9.65 7.79
N SER A 42 -19.92 9.05 6.79
CA SER A 42 -19.87 9.45 5.38
C SER A 42 -21.06 8.88 4.61
N SER A 43 -21.33 9.38 3.40
CA SER A 43 -22.40 8.82 2.56
C SER A 43 -22.08 7.39 2.14
N LYS A 44 -20.82 7.10 1.80
CA LYS A 44 -20.32 5.79 1.40
C LYS A 44 -18.95 5.50 2.02
N VAL A 45 -18.80 4.29 2.58
CA VAL A 45 -17.53 3.83 3.13
C VAL A 45 -17.02 2.63 2.36
N ILE A 46 -15.79 2.71 1.85
CA ILE A 46 -15.11 1.66 1.10
C ILE A 46 -13.88 1.24 1.90
N VAL A 47 -13.80 -0.05 2.21
CA VAL A 47 -12.64 -0.64 2.89
C VAL A 47 -11.86 -1.50 1.91
N VAL A 48 -10.55 -1.28 1.86
CA VAL A 48 -9.64 -1.94 0.93
C VAL A 48 -8.66 -2.81 1.70
N GLY A 49 -8.85 -4.12 1.62
CA GLY A 49 -7.95 -5.14 2.13
C GLY A 49 -7.16 -5.84 1.02
N GLY A 50 -6.17 -6.62 1.42
CA GLY A 50 -5.33 -7.41 0.53
C GLY A 50 -3.89 -7.54 1.03
N THR A 51 -3.08 -8.36 0.37
CA THR A 51 -1.64 -8.42 0.65
C THR A 51 -0.94 -7.23 -0.02
N ASN A 52 -1.04 -7.12 -1.34
CA ASN A 52 -0.40 -6.09 -2.15
C ASN A 52 -1.42 -5.21 -2.91
N GLY A 53 -1.03 -4.00 -3.30
CA GLY A 53 -1.82 -3.13 -4.18
C GLY A 53 -2.99 -2.38 -3.54
N LYS A 54 -3.13 -2.46 -2.20
CA LYS A 54 -4.16 -1.74 -1.43
C LYS A 54 -4.11 -0.23 -1.66
N GLY A 55 -2.98 0.41 -1.32
CA GLY A 55 -2.77 1.85 -1.57
C GLY A 55 -2.99 2.27 -3.03
N THR A 56 -2.68 1.42 -4.01
CA THR A 56 -2.98 1.67 -5.43
C THR A 56 -4.48 1.73 -5.70
N ALA A 57 -5.25 0.76 -5.21
CA ALA A 57 -6.70 0.77 -5.36
C ALA A 57 -7.33 1.96 -4.64
N VAL A 58 -6.81 2.31 -3.46
CA VAL A 58 -7.28 3.45 -2.66
C VAL A 58 -7.07 4.79 -3.37
N GLU A 59 -5.84 5.07 -3.83
CA GLU A 59 -5.52 6.32 -4.51
C GLU A 59 -6.28 6.43 -5.85
N PHE A 60 -6.32 5.36 -6.65
CA PHE A 60 -7.01 5.39 -7.93
C PHE A 60 -8.53 5.56 -7.77
N LEU A 61 -9.15 4.86 -6.81
CA LEU A 61 -10.58 5.06 -6.52
C LEU A 61 -10.86 6.49 -6.03
N SER A 62 -9.97 7.04 -5.20
CA SER A 62 -10.10 8.42 -4.71
C SER A 62 -10.10 9.42 -5.86
N GLN A 63 -9.13 9.32 -6.78
CA GLN A 63 -9.07 10.19 -7.96
C GLN A 63 -10.30 10.03 -8.87
N LEU A 64 -10.75 8.80 -9.12
CA LEU A 64 -11.97 8.53 -9.89
C LEU A 64 -13.20 9.21 -9.27
N LEU A 65 -13.40 9.09 -7.95
CA LEU A 65 -14.54 9.68 -7.26
C LEU A 65 -14.48 11.22 -7.25
N MET A 66 -13.30 11.81 -7.15
CA MET A 66 -13.13 13.26 -7.24
C MET A 66 -13.51 13.84 -8.60
N THR A 67 -13.39 13.07 -9.70
CA THR A 67 -13.89 13.49 -11.03
C THR A 67 -15.41 13.72 -11.06
N LYS A 68 -16.14 13.21 -10.06
CA LYS A 68 -17.60 13.36 -9.90
C LYS A 68 -17.98 14.44 -8.90
N ASN A 69 -17.07 15.39 -8.62
CA ASN A 69 -17.25 16.49 -7.67
C ASN A 69 -17.66 16.00 -6.27
N LYS A 70 -17.16 14.84 -5.88
CA LYS A 70 -17.40 14.26 -4.55
C LYS A 70 -16.26 14.63 -3.62
N THR A 71 -16.59 14.88 -2.36
CA THR A 71 -15.57 15.06 -1.32
C THR A 71 -15.09 13.69 -0.84
N VAL A 72 -13.79 13.43 -0.90
CA VAL A 72 -13.22 12.11 -0.60
C VAL A 72 -12.21 12.21 0.55
N GLY A 73 -12.43 11.44 1.61
CA GLY A 73 -11.46 11.16 2.66
C GLY A 73 -10.72 9.87 2.34
N THR A 74 -9.39 9.88 2.42
CA THR A 74 -8.56 8.71 2.11
C THR A 74 -7.60 8.40 3.24
N PHE A 75 -7.65 7.15 3.73
CA PHE A 75 -6.73 6.66 4.76
C PHE A 75 -5.83 5.55 4.19
N THR A 76 -4.51 5.69 4.30
CA THR A 76 -3.51 4.74 3.81
C THR A 76 -2.43 4.42 4.83
N SER A 77 -1.73 3.30 4.65
CA SER A 77 -0.55 2.97 5.45
C SER A 77 0.40 1.98 4.78
N PRO A 78 1.71 1.99 5.11
CA PRO A 78 2.42 3.04 5.86
C PRO A 78 2.62 4.30 5.00
N HIS A 79 3.37 5.29 5.52
CA HIS A 79 3.84 6.46 4.75
C HIS A 79 5.30 6.31 4.34
N LEU A 80 5.77 7.12 3.40
CA LEU A 80 7.17 7.19 2.99
C LEU A 80 7.96 8.25 3.76
N PHE A 81 7.47 9.49 3.83
CA PHE A 81 8.24 10.59 4.43
C PHE A 81 7.57 11.20 5.65
N HIS A 82 6.27 11.47 5.57
CA HIS A 82 5.54 12.19 6.60
C HIS A 82 4.26 11.45 6.99
N PHE A 83 3.93 11.50 8.28
CA PHE A 83 2.72 10.86 8.81
C PHE A 83 1.44 11.33 8.10
N ASN A 84 1.40 12.60 7.70
CA ASN A 84 0.28 13.25 7.03
C ASN A 84 -0.11 12.56 5.72
N GLU A 85 0.80 11.85 5.06
CA GLU A 85 0.52 11.04 3.86
C GLU A 85 -0.59 10.01 4.09
N ARG A 86 -0.74 9.56 5.34
CA ARG A 86 -1.77 8.59 5.73
C ARG A 86 -3.18 9.14 5.66
N ILE A 87 -3.38 10.47 5.74
CA ILE A 87 -4.71 11.08 5.87
C ILE A 87 -4.83 12.18 4.82
N LYS A 88 -5.66 11.95 3.80
CA LYS A 88 -5.92 12.93 2.73
C LYS A 88 -7.39 13.32 2.67
N ILE A 89 -7.65 14.60 2.38
CA ILE A 89 -8.95 15.13 1.96
C ILE A 89 -8.79 15.64 0.52
N ASN A 90 -9.60 15.12 -0.40
CA ASN A 90 -9.56 15.48 -1.82
C ASN A 90 -8.14 15.40 -2.42
N GLY A 91 -7.42 14.32 -2.12
CA GLY A 91 -6.05 14.08 -2.59
C GLY A 91 -4.96 14.88 -1.87
N MET A 92 -5.32 15.85 -1.02
CA MET A 92 -4.36 16.69 -0.28
C MET A 92 -4.15 16.14 1.13
N THR A 93 -2.91 16.05 1.58
CA THR A 93 -2.58 15.65 2.96
C THR A 93 -3.10 16.69 3.95
N VAL A 94 -3.60 16.23 5.10
CA VAL A 94 -4.05 17.11 6.19
C VAL A 94 -2.87 17.71 6.94
N SER A 95 -3.06 18.86 7.59
CA SER A 95 -1.98 19.54 8.30
C SER A 95 -1.65 18.89 9.65
N ASP A 96 -0.47 19.19 10.20
CA ASP A 96 -0.05 18.72 11.52
C ASP A 96 -1.05 19.13 12.60
N GLU A 97 -1.57 20.36 12.52
CA GLU A 97 -2.52 20.91 13.49
C GLU A 97 -3.79 20.06 13.59
N LEU A 98 -4.39 19.69 12.46
CA LEU A 98 -5.60 18.85 12.43
C LEU A 98 -5.35 17.46 13.02
N ILE A 99 -4.18 16.88 12.75
CA ILE A 99 -3.79 15.57 13.29
C ILE A 99 -3.59 15.67 14.81
N ILE A 100 -2.89 16.70 15.27
CA ILE A 100 -2.63 16.95 16.69
C ILE A 100 -3.95 17.18 17.44
N GLU A 101 -4.88 17.95 16.88
CA GLU A 101 -6.21 18.17 17.45
C GLU A 101 -6.97 16.85 17.60
N SER A 102 -6.94 16.00 16.57
CA SER A 102 -7.51 14.66 16.63
C SER A 102 -6.85 13.79 17.71
N PHE A 103 -5.51 13.80 17.80
CA PHE A 103 -4.78 13.05 18.82
C PHE A 103 -5.09 13.50 20.24
N LYS A 104 -5.23 14.81 20.49
CA LYS A 104 -5.67 15.35 21.78
C LYS A 104 -7.06 14.83 22.15
N LEU A 105 -8.02 14.89 21.23
CA LEU A 105 -9.38 14.37 21.46
C LEU A 105 -9.39 12.88 21.76
N ILE A 106 -8.55 12.09 21.09
CA ILE A 106 -8.40 10.65 21.34
C ILE A 106 -7.79 10.40 22.72
N ASP A 107 -6.70 11.09 23.07
CA ASP A 107 -6.01 10.93 24.34
C ASP A 107 -6.91 11.30 25.53
N GLU A 108 -7.69 12.37 25.41
CA GLU A 108 -8.71 12.74 26.40
C GLU A 108 -9.84 11.71 26.47
N SER A 109 -10.22 11.11 25.34
CA SER A 109 -11.37 10.22 25.27
C SER A 109 -11.09 8.78 25.66
N ARG A 110 -9.85 8.30 25.49
CA ARG A 110 -9.46 6.91 25.78
C ARG A 110 -9.39 6.60 27.27
N GLY A 111 -9.23 7.62 28.13
CA GLY A 111 -9.04 7.41 29.57
C GLY A 111 -7.85 6.49 29.85
N SER A 112 -8.09 5.37 30.54
CA SER A 112 -7.06 4.35 30.82
C SER A 112 -6.92 3.29 29.72
N THR A 113 -7.75 3.32 28.67
CA THR A 113 -7.67 2.35 27.58
C THR A 113 -6.35 2.51 26.84
N HIS A 114 -5.64 1.39 26.71
CA HIS A 114 -4.42 1.33 25.92
C HIS A 114 -4.78 1.31 24.43
N LEU A 115 -4.15 2.19 23.64
CA LEU A 115 -4.29 2.28 22.20
C LEU A 115 -2.91 2.21 21.55
N THR A 116 -2.83 1.48 20.45
CA THR A 116 -1.63 1.39 19.62
C THR A 116 -1.48 2.62 18.72
N TYR A 117 -0.29 2.78 18.14
CA TYR A 117 -0.01 3.81 17.13
C TYR A 117 -1.01 3.76 15.95
N PHE A 118 -1.39 2.55 15.52
CA PHE A 118 -2.31 2.39 14.41
C PHE A 118 -3.75 2.70 14.82
N ASP A 119 -4.17 2.40 16.05
CA ASP A 119 -5.48 2.82 16.57
C ASP A 119 -5.62 4.35 16.56
N PHE A 120 -4.61 5.08 17.05
CA PHE A 120 -4.58 6.54 17.01
C PHE A 120 -4.66 7.07 15.57
N SER A 121 -3.88 6.47 14.66
CA SER A 121 -3.87 6.86 13.24
C SER A 121 -5.24 6.68 12.60
N THR A 122 -5.89 5.54 12.84
CA THR A 122 -7.23 5.25 12.32
C THR A 122 -8.27 6.19 12.91
N LEU A 123 -8.34 6.35 14.24
CA LEU A 123 -9.28 7.27 14.87
C LEU A 123 -9.10 8.71 14.37
N ALA A 124 -7.86 9.19 14.22
CA ALA A 124 -7.59 10.54 13.74
C ALA A 124 -8.12 10.75 12.31
N SER A 125 -7.93 9.77 11.43
CA SER A 125 -8.51 9.80 10.08
C SER A 125 -10.04 9.87 10.12
N LEU A 126 -10.69 9.04 10.94
CA LEU A 126 -12.15 8.94 11.04
C LEU A 126 -12.78 10.22 11.62
N ILE A 127 -12.15 10.81 12.65
CA ILE A 127 -12.55 12.11 13.22
C ILE A 127 -12.43 13.21 12.16
N THR A 128 -11.27 13.29 11.50
CA THR A 128 -11.01 14.30 10.46
C THR A 128 -12.03 14.18 9.32
N PHE A 129 -12.29 12.98 8.81
CA PHE A 129 -13.24 12.79 7.71
C PHE A 129 -14.68 13.11 8.12
N ASN A 130 -15.06 12.84 9.37
CA ASN A 130 -16.38 13.19 9.90
C ASN A 130 -16.54 14.71 10.02
N GLU A 131 -15.52 15.42 10.49
CA GLU A 131 -15.51 16.89 10.61
C GLU A 131 -15.63 17.56 9.23
N PHE A 132 -14.92 17.04 8.23
CA PHE A 132 -14.98 17.54 6.85
C PHE A 132 -16.23 17.07 6.08
N ASN A 133 -17.11 16.28 6.69
CA ASN A 133 -18.36 15.77 6.10
C ASN A 133 -18.14 15.14 4.71
N VAL A 134 -17.11 14.30 4.56
CA VAL A 134 -16.75 13.73 3.25
C VAL A 134 -17.87 12.83 2.69
N ASP A 135 -18.12 12.91 1.39
CA ASP A 135 -19.10 12.06 0.70
C ASP A 135 -18.66 10.59 0.67
N PHE A 136 -17.36 10.36 0.49
CA PHE A 136 -16.78 9.02 0.42
C PHE A 136 -15.59 8.89 1.36
N MET A 137 -15.50 7.77 2.05
CA MET A 137 -14.28 7.32 2.71
C MET A 137 -13.71 6.13 1.96
N VAL A 138 -12.42 6.19 1.65
CA VAL A 138 -11.67 5.07 1.07
C VAL A 138 -10.54 4.71 2.03
N LEU A 139 -10.69 3.59 2.72
CA LEU A 139 -9.89 3.23 3.88
C LEU A 139 -9.07 1.97 3.61
N GLU A 140 -7.75 2.08 3.68
CA GLU A 140 -6.82 0.96 3.61
C GLU A 140 -6.74 0.20 4.94
N ILE A 141 -6.90 -1.12 4.89
CA ILE A 141 -6.57 -2.00 6.01
C ILE A 141 -5.05 -2.02 6.24
N GLY A 142 -4.61 -1.82 7.47
CA GLY A 142 -3.20 -1.88 7.84
C GLY A 142 -2.66 -3.30 7.81
N LEU A 143 -3.26 -4.20 8.60
CA LEU A 143 -2.84 -5.59 8.73
C LEU A 143 -4.04 -6.55 8.83
N GLY A 144 -3.99 -7.64 8.06
CA GLY A 144 -5.04 -8.66 8.11
C GLY A 144 -6.38 -8.11 7.58
N GLY A 145 -7.32 -7.86 8.47
CA GLY A 145 -8.64 -7.32 8.13
C GLY A 145 -9.63 -7.42 9.30
N ARG A 146 -9.92 -8.64 9.75
CA ARG A 146 -10.92 -8.94 10.80
C ARG A 146 -10.74 -8.10 12.07
N LEU A 147 -9.51 -8.00 12.56
CA LEU A 147 -9.15 -7.34 13.81
C LEU A 147 -8.41 -6.00 13.60
N ASP A 148 -8.35 -5.53 12.35
CA ASP A 148 -7.72 -4.27 12.00
C ASP A 148 -8.59 -3.10 12.49
N PRO A 149 -8.01 -2.06 13.11
CA PRO A 149 -8.72 -0.87 13.57
C PRO A 149 -9.67 -0.23 12.56
N VAL A 150 -9.34 -0.26 11.27
CA VAL A 150 -10.20 0.29 10.21
C VAL A 150 -11.52 -0.48 10.11
N ASN A 151 -11.54 -1.77 10.46
CA ASN A 151 -12.74 -2.61 10.42
C ASN A 151 -13.77 -2.28 11.53
N VAL A 152 -13.48 -1.29 12.39
CA VAL A 152 -14.47 -0.72 13.32
C VAL A 152 -15.66 -0.08 12.58
N VAL A 153 -15.44 0.40 11.36
CA VAL A 153 -16.50 1.01 10.53
C VAL A 153 -17.33 -0.05 9.81
N ASP A 154 -18.59 0.28 9.55
CA ASP A 154 -19.45 -0.52 8.68
C ASP A 154 -19.33 -0.05 7.23
N SER A 155 -18.52 -0.77 6.45
CA SER A 155 -18.29 -0.47 5.03
C SER A 155 -19.51 -0.80 4.16
N ASP A 156 -19.75 0.03 3.15
CA ASP A 156 -20.71 -0.23 2.08
C ASP A 156 -20.15 -1.12 0.97
N ILE A 157 -18.84 -1.07 0.72
CA ILE A 157 -18.14 -1.94 -0.24
C ILE A 157 -16.83 -2.39 0.40
N ALA A 158 -16.53 -3.69 0.31
CA ALA A 158 -15.21 -4.21 0.63
C ALA A 158 -14.47 -4.61 -0.66
N ILE A 159 -13.23 -4.17 -0.79
CA ILE A 159 -12.31 -4.59 -1.85
C ILE A 159 -11.27 -5.51 -1.24
N LEU A 160 -11.05 -6.68 -1.84
CA LEU A 160 -9.94 -7.55 -1.54
C LEU A 160 -9.06 -7.70 -2.79
N THR A 161 -7.94 -6.98 -2.83
CA THR A 161 -7.08 -6.92 -4.03
C THR A 161 -6.47 -8.28 -4.36
N ASN A 162 -5.86 -8.94 -3.37
CA ASN A 162 -5.28 -10.29 -3.46
C ASN A 162 -5.04 -10.89 -2.07
N VAL A 163 -4.74 -12.19 -2.04
CA VAL A 163 -4.32 -12.92 -0.84
C VAL A 163 -3.06 -13.71 -1.19
N GLU A 164 -1.94 -13.23 -0.68
CA GLU A 164 -0.60 -13.79 -0.86
C GLU A 164 0.10 -13.89 0.50
N LEU A 165 1.14 -14.72 0.56
CA LEU A 165 1.92 -14.94 1.79
C LEU A 165 2.62 -13.64 2.20
N ASP A 166 2.23 -13.13 3.36
CA ASP A 166 2.87 -12.03 4.06
C ASP A 166 2.34 -11.97 5.50
N HIS A 167 3.15 -11.45 6.43
CA HIS A 167 2.80 -11.33 7.85
C HIS A 167 2.33 -12.64 8.50
N GLN A 168 3.02 -13.74 8.19
CA GLN A 168 2.66 -15.10 8.60
C GLN A 168 2.57 -15.25 10.13
N ASP A 169 3.45 -14.56 10.87
CA ASP A 169 3.43 -14.51 12.35
C ASP A 169 2.07 -14.09 12.94
N TRP A 170 1.28 -13.30 12.19
CA TRP A 170 0.00 -12.75 12.64
C TRP A 170 -1.21 -13.40 11.97
N LEU A 171 -1.06 -13.77 10.69
CA LEU A 171 -2.18 -14.14 9.83
C LEU A 171 -2.24 -15.64 9.51
N GLY A 172 -1.20 -16.39 9.86
CA GLY A 172 -1.04 -17.81 9.56
C GLY A 172 -0.11 -18.08 8.37
N GLU A 173 0.24 -19.34 8.21
CA GLU A 173 1.31 -19.80 7.30
C GLU A 173 0.86 -20.07 5.87
N ASP A 174 -0.43 -19.92 5.56
CA ASP A 174 -0.98 -20.28 4.25
C ASP A 174 -2.03 -19.27 3.74
N ARG A 175 -2.36 -19.38 2.45
CA ARG A 175 -3.32 -18.47 1.80
C ARG A 175 -4.74 -18.61 2.36
N GLU A 176 -5.09 -19.72 3.00
CA GLU A 176 -6.43 -19.93 3.56
C GLU A 176 -6.59 -19.23 4.92
N SER A 177 -5.62 -19.37 5.82
CA SER A 177 -5.56 -18.65 7.09
C SER A 177 -5.51 -17.14 6.86
N ILE A 178 -4.63 -16.68 5.97
CA ILE A 178 -4.54 -15.26 5.59
C ILE A 178 -5.85 -14.80 4.93
N GLY A 179 -6.43 -15.62 4.05
CA GLY A 179 -7.69 -15.33 3.37
C GLY A 179 -8.84 -15.13 4.34
N LYS A 180 -8.95 -15.98 5.36
CA LYS A 180 -9.95 -15.89 6.43
C LYS A 180 -9.84 -14.58 7.22
N GLU A 181 -8.64 -14.17 7.61
CA GLU A 181 -8.43 -12.91 8.34
C GLU A 181 -8.77 -11.70 7.46
N LYS A 182 -8.35 -11.70 6.20
CA LYS A 182 -8.63 -10.60 5.26
C LYS A 182 -10.12 -10.48 4.92
N ALA A 183 -10.81 -11.60 4.75
CA ALA A 183 -12.25 -11.62 4.47
C ALA A 183 -13.09 -11.10 5.65
N GLY A 184 -12.52 -10.96 6.84
CA GLY A 184 -13.19 -10.38 8.00
C GLY A 184 -13.64 -8.92 7.85
N ILE A 185 -13.25 -8.24 6.77
CA ILE A 185 -13.75 -6.91 6.42
C ILE A 185 -15.13 -6.94 5.75
N PHE A 186 -15.61 -8.11 5.34
CA PHE A 186 -16.90 -8.24 4.66
C PHE A 186 -18.04 -7.98 5.64
N LYS A 187 -18.94 -7.08 5.25
CA LYS A 187 -20.16 -6.77 5.99
C LYS A 187 -21.35 -7.49 5.34
N SER A 188 -22.31 -7.92 6.16
CA SER A 188 -23.44 -8.75 5.70
C SER A 188 -24.22 -8.09 4.55
N GLN A 189 -24.52 -8.87 3.51
CA GLN A 189 -25.29 -8.48 2.32
C GLN A 189 -24.70 -7.31 1.50
N LYS A 190 -23.48 -6.88 1.82
CA LYS A 190 -22.79 -5.81 1.08
C LYS A 190 -22.03 -6.34 -0.13
N PRO A 191 -21.79 -5.51 -1.16
CA PRO A 191 -20.86 -5.81 -2.24
C PRO A 191 -19.44 -6.14 -1.76
N VAL A 192 -18.85 -7.18 -2.36
CA VAL A 192 -17.43 -7.53 -2.18
C VAL A 192 -16.77 -7.67 -3.54
N ILE A 193 -15.62 -7.02 -3.72
CA ILE A 193 -14.84 -7.04 -4.96
C ILE A 193 -13.58 -7.89 -4.73
N LEU A 194 -13.40 -8.92 -5.56
CA LEU A 194 -12.30 -9.88 -5.44
C LEU A 194 -11.37 -9.75 -6.65
N GLY A 195 -10.16 -9.22 -6.42
CA GLY A 195 -9.19 -8.84 -7.47
C GLY A 195 -8.28 -9.94 -8.01
N GLN A 196 -8.38 -11.16 -7.47
CA GLN A 196 -7.54 -12.28 -7.88
C GLN A 196 -8.38 -13.43 -8.46
N HIS A 197 -7.88 -14.10 -9.50
CA HIS A 197 -8.57 -15.24 -10.09
C HIS A 197 -8.58 -16.46 -9.15
N LYS A 198 -7.43 -16.77 -8.54
CA LYS A 198 -7.27 -17.90 -7.61
C LYS A 198 -7.55 -17.44 -6.17
N VAL A 199 -8.81 -17.15 -5.87
CA VAL A 199 -9.26 -16.78 -4.53
C VAL A 199 -9.22 -18.00 -3.59
N PRO A 200 -8.66 -17.89 -2.36
CA PRO A 200 -8.76 -18.93 -1.32
C PRO A 200 -10.21 -19.32 -1.00
N SER A 201 -10.45 -20.58 -0.63
CA SER A 201 -11.82 -21.05 -0.33
C SER A 201 -12.40 -20.35 0.89
N SER A 202 -11.58 -20.09 1.91
CA SER A 202 -11.92 -19.33 3.11
C SER A 202 -12.57 -17.96 2.83
N VAL A 203 -12.09 -17.25 1.80
CA VAL A 203 -12.67 -15.96 1.38
C VAL A 203 -14.04 -16.16 0.77
N LEU A 204 -14.19 -17.17 -0.09
CA LEU A 204 -15.47 -17.50 -0.75
C LEU A 204 -16.49 -18.00 0.27
N GLU A 205 -16.10 -18.88 1.18
CA GLU A 205 -16.91 -19.37 2.30
C GLU A 205 -17.40 -18.22 3.19
N ASN A 206 -16.52 -17.27 3.52
CA ASN A 206 -16.94 -16.10 4.28
C ASN A 206 -17.91 -15.21 3.50
N SER A 207 -17.71 -15.04 2.18
CA SER A 207 -18.65 -14.28 1.34
C SER A 207 -20.04 -14.92 1.29
N VAL A 208 -20.12 -16.25 1.26
CA VAL A 208 -21.38 -17.01 1.34
C VAL A 208 -22.02 -16.83 2.71
N LYS A 209 -21.25 -16.99 3.79
CA LYS A 209 -21.73 -16.81 5.18
C LYS A 209 -22.31 -15.41 5.41
N MET A 210 -21.71 -14.40 4.81
CA MET A 210 -22.14 -13.01 4.92
C MET A 210 -23.21 -12.64 3.89
N GLU A 211 -23.63 -13.57 3.02
CA GLU A 211 -24.61 -13.34 1.94
C GLU A 211 -24.20 -12.19 1.00
N ASN A 212 -22.91 -12.04 0.71
CA ASN A 212 -22.39 -10.92 -0.05
C ASN A 212 -22.77 -10.97 -1.54
N GLN A 213 -22.92 -9.79 -2.14
CA GLN A 213 -22.92 -9.66 -3.60
C GLN A 213 -21.47 -9.67 -4.11
N VAL A 214 -21.03 -10.80 -4.69
CA VAL A 214 -19.65 -10.99 -5.12
C VAL A 214 -19.41 -10.46 -6.54
N PHE A 215 -18.40 -9.60 -6.68
CA PHE A 215 -17.85 -9.12 -7.95
C PHE A 215 -16.42 -9.62 -8.08
N ARG A 216 -16.22 -10.70 -8.83
CA ARG A 216 -14.91 -11.36 -8.96
C ARG A 216 -14.32 -11.17 -10.36
N VAL A 217 -13.00 -10.99 -10.41
CA VAL A 217 -12.25 -10.95 -11.67
C VAL A 217 -12.39 -12.27 -12.43
N GLY A 218 -12.65 -12.18 -13.74
CA GLY A 218 -12.97 -13.33 -14.59
C GLY A 218 -14.44 -13.75 -14.57
N GLU A 219 -15.29 -13.06 -13.79
CA GLU A 219 -16.74 -13.26 -13.77
C GLU A 219 -17.48 -11.96 -14.04
N LYS A 220 -17.58 -11.07 -13.04
CA LYS A 220 -18.35 -9.82 -13.14
C LYS A 220 -17.55 -8.67 -13.73
N PHE A 221 -16.24 -8.72 -13.59
CA PHE A 221 -15.34 -7.82 -14.29
C PHE A 221 -14.12 -8.60 -14.78
N ASN A 222 -13.40 -8.04 -15.74
CA ASN A 222 -12.16 -8.62 -16.21
C ASN A 222 -11.20 -7.53 -16.68
N TYR A 223 -9.94 -7.91 -16.81
CA TYR A 223 -8.94 -7.10 -17.49
C TYR A 223 -8.09 -7.97 -18.42
N GLN A 224 -7.50 -7.35 -19.43
CA GLN A 224 -6.55 -8.01 -20.34
C GLN A 224 -5.35 -7.10 -20.51
N ILE A 225 -4.16 -7.66 -20.34
CA ILE A 225 -2.88 -6.96 -20.54
C ILE A 225 -2.30 -7.44 -21.87
N ASP A 226 -1.86 -6.50 -22.68
CA ASP A 226 -1.06 -6.73 -23.86
C ASP A 226 0.33 -6.12 -23.63
N ASP A 227 1.29 -6.98 -23.31
CA ASP A 227 2.67 -6.56 -23.03
C ASP A 227 3.37 -6.01 -24.27
N LEU A 228 2.99 -6.43 -25.48
CA LEU A 228 3.62 -5.97 -26.73
C LEU A 228 3.24 -4.52 -27.04
N SER A 229 1.94 -4.21 -26.96
CA SER A 229 1.47 -2.83 -27.15
C SER A 229 1.63 -1.95 -25.91
N ARG A 230 2.02 -2.54 -24.76
CA ARG A 230 2.06 -1.89 -23.44
C ARG A 230 0.72 -1.23 -23.11
N ARG A 231 -0.37 -1.97 -23.40
CA ARG A 231 -1.74 -1.52 -23.14
C ARG A 231 -2.48 -2.55 -22.33
N TRP A 232 -3.56 -2.12 -21.71
CA TRP A 232 -4.52 -3.02 -21.11
C TRP A 232 -5.95 -2.53 -21.34
N SER A 233 -6.89 -3.42 -21.08
CA SER A 233 -8.31 -3.13 -21.15
C SER A 233 -9.03 -3.67 -19.93
N TYR A 234 -10.15 -3.05 -19.61
CA TYR A 234 -11.04 -3.39 -18.52
C TYR A 234 -12.46 -3.58 -19.06
N SER A 235 -13.17 -4.56 -18.52
CA SER A 235 -14.61 -4.73 -18.76
C SER A 235 -15.35 -5.06 -17.47
N PHE A 236 -16.59 -4.59 -17.39
CA PHE A 236 -17.49 -4.83 -16.27
C PHE A 236 -18.89 -5.17 -16.77
N ASP A 237 -19.42 -6.28 -16.28
CA ASP A 237 -20.78 -6.76 -16.53
C ASP A 237 -21.63 -6.61 -15.28
N GLY A 238 -21.96 -5.35 -14.96
CA GLY A 238 -22.85 -4.97 -13.87
C GLY A 238 -24.25 -4.58 -14.35
N LYS A 239 -24.91 -3.67 -13.62
CA LYS A 239 -26.20 -3.08 -14.06
C LYS A 239 -26.07 -2.38 -15.41
N LYS A 240 -24.90 -1.79 -15.67
CA LYS A 240 -24.50 -1.23 -16.95
C LYS A 240 -23.21 -1.92 -17.37
N LYS A 241 -23.13 -2.29 -18.66
CA LYS A 241 -21.89 -2.77 -19.25
C LYS A 241 -20.94 -1.59 -19.44
N VAL A 242 -19.73 -1.72 -18.91
CA VAL A 242 -18.68 -0.71 -19.03
C VAL A 242 -17.45 -1.38 -19.60
N SER A 243 -16.77 -0.70 -20.51
CA SER A 243 -15.48 -1.14 -21.03
C SER A 243 -14.57 0.05 -21.26
N PHE A 244 -13.33 -0.08 -20.82
CA PHE A 244 -12.24 0.84 -21.16
C PHE A 244 -11.18 0.04 -21.92
N SER A 245 -10.75 0.53 -23.08
CA SER A 245 -9.76 -0.13 -23.93
C SER A 245 -8.57 0.79 -24.17
N ASN A 246 -7.45 0.21 -24.60
CA ASN A 246 -6.23 0.93 -24.94
C ASN A 246 -5.69 1.82 -23.80
N ILE A 247 -5.89 1.40 -22.54
CA ILE A 247 -5.32 2.09 -21.39
C ILE A 247 -3.81 1.83 -21.38
N GLU A 248 -3.00 2.85 -21.16
CA GLU A 248 -1.55 2.67 -21.03
C GLU A 248 -1.20 1.80 -19.82
N LEU A 249 -0.28 0.86 -20.03
CA LEU A 249 0.22 -0.01 -18.98
C LEU A 249 1.33 0.70 -18.21
N ASN A 250 0.96 1.24 -17.04
CA ASN A 250 1.90 1.91 -16.13
C ASN A 250 2.51 0.92 -15.11
N SER A 251 3.18 1.48 -14.10
CA SER A 251 3.82 0.76 -13.00
C SER A 251 2.87 0.13 -11.98
N LEU A 252 1.58 0.45 -12.06
CA LEU A 252 0.60 0.11 -11.03
C LEU A 252 -0.06 -1.24 -11.33
N SER A 253 -0.48 -1.92 -10.25
CA SER A 253 -1.17 -3.21 -10.35
C SER A 253 -2.50 -3.06 -11.11
N VAL A 254 -2.56 -3.57 -12.34
CA VAL A 254 -3.77 -3.59 -13.19
C VAL A 254 -4.96 -4.25 -12.48
N SER A 255 -4.71 -5.30 -11.70
CA SER A 255 -5.73 -5.94 -10.85
C SER A 255 -6.30 -4.97 -9.81
N SER A 256 -5.44 -4.20 -9.13
CA SER A 256 -5.86 -3.21 -8.13
C SER A 256 -6.61 -2.04 -8.77
N LEU A 257 -6.15 -1.55 -9.93
CA LEU A 257 -6.84 -0.54 -10.73
C LEU A 257 -8.22 -1.04 -11.18
N SER A 258 -8.32 -2.30 -11.61
CA SER A 258 -9.59 -2.92 -12.03
C SER A 258 -10.57 -3.08 -10.85
N CYS A 259 -10.07 -3.38 -9.66
CA CYS A 259 -10.90 -3.40 -8.45
C CYS A 259 -11.49 -2.02 -8.13
N ALA A 260 -10.67 -0.98 -8.22
CA ALA A 260 -11.10 0.40 -8.02
C ALA A 260 -12.09 0.86 -9.11
N LEU A 261 -11.87 0.52 -10.39
CA LEU A 261 -12.86 0.76 -11.46
C LEU A 261 -14.17 0.03 -11.19
N THR A 262 -14.11 -1.20 -10.67
CA THR A 262 -15.32 -1.96 -10.31
C THR A 262 -16.07 -1.25 -9.19
N ALA A 263 -15.39 -0.80 -8.14
CA ALA A 263 -16.01 -0.05 -7.06
C ALA A 263 -16.62 1.26 -7.57
N PHE A 264 -15.91 2.00 -8.42
CA PHE A 264 -16.42 3.21 -9.06
C PHE A 264 -17.69 2.94 -9.87
N CYS A 265 -17.71 1.87 -10.67
CA CYS A 265 -18.90 1.44 -11.43
C CYS A 265 -20.09 1.02 -10.56
N LEU A 266 -19.87 0.63 -9.30
CA LEU A 266 -20.93 0.30 -8.35
C LEU A 266 -21.45 1.53 -7.61
N LEU A 267 -20.62 2.56 -7.44
CA LEU A 267 -20.94 3.77 -6.69
C LEU A 267 -21.60 4.83 -7.56
N GLU A 268 -21.24 4.90 -8.85
CA GLU A 268 -21.67 5.96 -9.76
C GLU A 268 -22.60 5.45 -10.86
N GLU A 269 -23.61 6.26 -11.23
CA GLU A 269 -24.53 5.91 -12.30
C GLU A 269 -23.98 6.25 -13.69
N GLU A 270 -23.20 7.32 -13.80
CA GLU A 270 -22.61 7.81 -15.05
C GLU A 270 -21.10 7.59 -15.07
N ILE A 271 -20.68 6.56 -15.81
CA ILE A 271 -19.29 6.13 -15.93
C ILE A 271 -18.63 6.81 -17.13
N ASN A 272 -18.62 8.14 -17.10
CA ASN A 272 -17.87 8.98 -18.04
C ASN A 272 -16.68 9.58 -17.32
N VAL A 273 -15.48 9.10 -17.59
CA VAL A 273 -14.23 9.54 -16.95
C VAL A 273 -13.09 9.52 -17.95
N ASP A 274 -12.26 10.55 -17.90
CA ASP A 274 -10.98 10.61 -18.61
C ASP A 274 -9.92 9.90 -17.76
N LEU A 275 -9.61 8.66 -18.10
CA LEU A 275 -8.63 7.87 -17.36
C LEU A 275 -7.22 8.45 -17.46
N ASP A 276 -6.86 9.10 -18.56
CA ASP A 276 -5.51 9.68 -18.72
C ASP A 276 -5.32 10.83 -17.73
N SER A 277 -6.33 11.70 -17.58
CA SER A 277 -6.32 12.74 -16.54
C SER A 277 -6.24 12.16 -15.13
N VAL A 278 -6.92 11.04 -14.86
CA VAL A 278 -6.89 10.38 -13.54
C VAL A 278 -5.52 9.77 -13.27
N PHE A 279 -4.87 9.14 -14.26
CA PHE A 279 -3.52 8.61 -14.10
C PHE A 279 -2.50 9.72 -13.85
N ASN A 280 -2.64 10.85 -14.53
CA ASN A 280 -1.76 12.02 -14.35
C ASN A 280 -1.89 12.68 -12.97
N SER A 281 -2.99 12.44 -12.24
CA SER A 281 -3.19 12.99 -10.89
C SER A 281 -2.79 12.03 -9.77
N LEU A 282 -2.36 10.81 -10.08
CA LEU A 282 -1.93 9.85 -9.05
C LEU A 282 -0.61 10.27 -8.40
N ASP A 283 -0.57 10.24 -7.07
CA ASP A 283 0.65 10.44 -6.28
C ASP A 283 1.00 9.18 -5.50
N LEU A 284 1.62 8.21 -6.19
CA LEU A 284 2.08 6.94 -5.61
C LEU A 284 3.58 6.75 -5.83
N LYS A 285 4.34 7.18 -4.83
CA LYS A 285 5.80 7.10 -4.81
C LYS A 285 6.31 5.70 -4.49
N GLY A 286 7.40 5.30 -5.12
CA GLY A 286 8.08 4.03 -4.87
C GLY A 286 7.28 2.79 -5.28
N ARG A 287 6.47 2.88 -6.34
CA ARG A 287 5.76 1.74 -6.95
C ARG A 287 6.19 1.63 -8.41
N CYS A 288 7.29 0.90 -8.63
CA CYS A 288 8.09 0.88 -9.84
C CYS A 288 8.25 2.30 -10.45
N GLU A 289 8.58 3.27 -9.59
CA GLU A 289 8.77 4.67 -9.97
C GLU A 289 10.12 4.83 -10.65
N LEU A 290 10.11 5.27 -11.90
CA LEU A 290 11.31 5.55 -12.68
C LEU A 290 11.62 7.04 -12.64
N ILE A 291 12.78 7.41 -12.09
CA ILE A 291 13.27 8.78 -12.01
C ILE A 291 14.47 8.94 -12.94
N ASP A 292 14.39 9.95 -13.82
CA ASP A 292 15.41 10.31 -14.82
C ASP A 292 15.89 9.13 -15.68
N GLU A 293 14.99 8.19 -15.99
CA GLU A 293 15.28 6.96 -16.75
C GLU A 293 16.39 6.08 -16.14
N ARG A 294 16.75 6.34 -14.88
CA ARG A 294 17.96 5.81 -14.25
C ARG A 294 17.69 5.12 -12.92
N PHE A 295 16.84 5.70 -12.08
CA PHE A 295 16.58 5.21 -10.74
C PHE A 295 15.19 4.57 -10.73
N LEU A 296 15.13 3.24 -10.55
CA LEU A 296 13.88 2.51 -10.40
C LEU A 296 13.65 2.23 -8.91
N LEU A 297 12.61 2.83 -8.33
CA LEU A 297 12.28 2.71 -6.91
C LEU A 297 11.02 1.86 -6.72
N ASP A 298 11.10 0.85 -5.87
CA ASP A 298 9.95 0.00 -5.57
C ASP A 298 9.95 -0.55 -4.13
N VAL A 299 8.81 -0.51 -3.45
CA VAL A 299 8.71 -0.97 -2.04
C VAL A 299 8.44 -2.47 -1.88
N SER A 300 8.60 -3.27 -2.94
CA SER A 300 8.43 -4.73 -2.89
C SER A 300 9.19 -5.34 -1.72
N HIS A 301 8.49 -6.13 -0.90
CA HIS A 301 8.98 -6.66 0.37
C HIS A 301 8.42 -8.06 0.69
N ASN A 302 7.81 -8.72 -0.30
CA ASN A 302 7.34 -10.11 -0.23
C ASN A 302 7.47 -10.74 -1.63
N GLU A 303 7.32 -12.06 -1.71
CA GLU A 303 7.49 -12.83 -2.96
C GLU A 303 6.61 -12.29 -4.10
N SER A 304 5.34 -12.03 -3.82
CA SER A 304 4.36 -11.60 -4.83
C SER A 304 4.71 -10.23 -5.41
N SER A 305 5.08 -9.27 -4.57
CA SER A 305 5.49 -7.93 -5.02
C SER A 305 6.82 -7.97 -5.78
N ALA A 306 7.79 -8.78 -5.33
CA ALA A 306 9.06 -8.96 -6.04
C ALA A 306 8.88 -9.60 -7.43
N LYS A 307 7.95 -10.56 -7.57
CA LYS A 307 7.56 -11.10 -8.88
C LYS A 307 6.97 -10.04 -9.80
N TYR A 308 6.10 -9.18 -9.27
CA TYR A 308 5.53 -8.06 -10.03
C TYR A 308 6.63 -7.08 -10.49
N LEU A 309 7.57 -6.73 -9.61
CA LEU A 309 8.74 -5.91 -9.93
C LEU A 309 9.62 -6.56 -11.02
N ALA A 310 9.89 -7.86 -10.92
CA ALA A 310 10.65 -8.58 -11.93
C ALA A 310 9.97 -8.56 -13.31
N SER A 311 8.64 -8.78 -13.35
CA SER A 311 7.86 -8.67 -14.59
C SER A 311 7.85 -7.24 -15.14
N PHE A 312 7.76 -6.23 -14.27
CA PHE A 312 7.87 -4.83 -14.68
C PHE A 312 9.23 -4.56 -15.34
N ILE A 313 10.33 -5.03 -14.74
CA ILE A 313 11.67 -4.87 -15.29
C ILE A 313 11.78 -5.54 -16.66
N GLN A 314 11.36 -6.80 -16.76
CA GLN A 314 11.42 -7.59 -17.99
C GLN A 314 10.65 -6.94 -19.14
N ARG A 315 9.52 -6.30 -18.85
CA ARG A 315 8.67 -5.67 -19.88
C ARG A 315 9.19 -4.30 -20.35
N ASN A 316 9.82 -3.55 -19.45
CA ASN A 316 10.13 -2.15 -19.69
C ASN A 316 11.59 -1.90 -20.09
N PHE A 317 12.50 -2.82 -19.80
CA PHE A 317 13.92 -2.65 -20.06
C PHE A 317 14.50 -3.81 -20.85
N ASP A 318 15.41 -3.50 -21.78
CA ASP A 318 16.10 -4.50 -22.59
C ASP A 318 16.91 -5.47 -21.71
N ASP A 319 17.02 -6.74 -22.12
CA ASP A 319 17.79 -7.75 -21.37
C ASP A 319 19.28 -7.38 -21.20
N GLN A 320 19.81 -6.53 -22.08
CA GLN A 320 21.20 -6.07 -22.05
C GLN A 320 21.44 -4.92 -21.06
N ILE A 321 20.39 -4.25 -20.54
CA ILE A 321 20.61 -3.16 -19.59
C ILE A 321 21.27 -3.71 -18.32
N VAL A 322 22.38 -3.10 -17.89
CA VAL A 322 23.04 -3.48 -16.63
C VAL A 322 22.21 -2.95 -15.47
N ILE A 323 21.73 -3.84 -14.60
CA ILE A 323 20.93 -3.45 -13.43
C ILE A 323 21.74 -3.71 -12.17
N ASN A 324 22.04 -2.65 -11.44
CA ASN A 324 22.61 -2.72 -10.10
C ASN A 324 21.50 -2.47 -9.08
N ALA A 325 21.54 -3.14 -7.93
CA ALA A 325 20.46 -3.08 -6.95
C ALA A 325 20.94 -2.60 -5.58
N VAL A 326 20.27 -1.61 -5.00
CA VAL A 326 20.32 -1.29 -3.57
C VAL A 326 19.17 -2.01 -2.89
N PHE A 327 19.49 -2.90 -1.95
CA PHE A 327 18.50 -3.76 -1.32
C PHE A 327 18.63 -3.73 0.20
N GLY A 328 17.52 -3.40 0.86
CA GLY A 328 17.36 -3.44 2.31
C GLY A 328 15.95 -3.89 2.65
N VAL A 329 15.81 -4.79 3.63
CA VAL A 329 14.55 -5.44 3.98
C VAL A 329 14.49 -5.70 5.48
N MET A 330 13.29 -5.93 6.02
CA MET A 330 13.07 -6.24 7.44
C MET A 330 13.34 -7.72 7.74
N ARG A 331 13.69 -8.04 8.99
CA ARG A 331 14.05 -9.41 9.41
C ARG A 331 12.89 -10.41 9.34
N ASP A 332 11.66 -9.93 9.49
CA ASP A 332 10.44 -10.77 9.48
C ASP A 332 10.01 -11.21 8.07
N LYS A 333 10.77 -10.85 7.02
CA LYS A 333 10.42 -11.18 5.64
C LYS A 333 11.16 -12.41 5.13
N ASP A 334 10.51 -13.15 4.24
CA ASP A 334 11.14 -14.20 3.46
C ASP A 334 12.04 -13.60 2.37
N ILE A 335 13.28 -13.30 2.76
CA ILE A 335 14.31 -12.73 1.89
C ILE A 335 14.55 -13.60 0.66
N ASN A 336 14.53 -14.93 0.83
CA ASN A 336 14.83 -15.86 -0.25
C ASN A 336 13.82 -15.74 -1.37
N SER A 337 12.54 -15.72 -1.01
CA SER A 337 11.43 -15.59 -1.96
C SER A 337 11.36 -14.19 -2.59
N ILE A 338 11.86 -13.15 -1.90
CA ILE A 338 11.97 -11.78 -2.46
C ILE A 338 13.08 -11.69 -3.52
N ILE A 339 14.26 -12.26 -3.27
CA ILE A 339 15.39 -12.08 -4.19
C ILE A 339 15.33 -13.03 -5.39
N GLU A 340 14.72 -14.21 -5.26
CA GLU A 340 14.70 -15.25 -6.30
C GLU A 340 14.21 -14.75 -7.68
N PRO A 341 13.14 -13.96 -7.80
CA PRO A 341 12.67 -13.45 -9.09
C PRO A 341 13.65 -12.47 -9.77
N LEU A 342 14.54 -11.84 -9.00
CA LEU A 342 15.41 -10.75 -9.45
C LEU A 342 16.88 -11.16 -9.57
N ILE A 343 17.28 -12.25 -8.91
CA ILE A 343 18.69 -12.60 -8.68
C ILE A 343 19.51 -12.78 -9.95
N LYS A 344 18.89 -13.30 -11.01
CA LYS A 344 19.56 -13.51 -12.31
C LYS A 344 19.70 -12.22 -13.12
N ARG A 345 18.83 -11.24 -12.88
CA ARG A 345 18.77 -9.99 -13.66
C ARG A 345 19.68 -8.91 -13.10
N ILE A 346 20.02 -8.97 -11.81
CA ILE A 346 20.85 -8.00 -11.10
C ILE A 346 22.32 -8.34 -11.29
N ASN A 347 23.10 -7.41 -11.82
CA ASN A 347 24.55 -7.50 -12.03
C ASN A 347 25.34 -7.39 -10.72
N LYS A 348 25.01 -6.40 -9.88
CA LYS A 348 25.69 -6.16 -8.60
C LYS A 348 24.71 -5.72 -7.52
N TRP A 349 24.92 -6.24 -6.31
CA TRP A 349 24.09 -5.98 -5.14
C TRP A 349 24.81 -5.08 -4.14
N TYR A 350 24.13 -4.01 -3.73
CA TYR A 350 24.50 -3.12 -2.65
C TYR A 350 23.53 -3.33 -1.50
N VAL A 351 23.95 -4.13 -0.55
CA VAL A 351 23.12 -4.60 0.54
C VAL A 351 23.23 -3.63 1.70
N THR A 352 22.10 -3.22 2.25
CA THR A 352 22.02 -2.16 3.26
C THR A 352 21.01 -2.47 4.36
N SER A 353 21.07 -1.69 5.44
CA SER A 353 20.13 -1.74 6.55
C SER A 353 19.49 -0.37 6.70
N PRO A 354 18.19 -0.23 6.37
CA PRO A 354 17.42 0.95 6.77
C PRO A 354 17.54 1.22 8.27
N ASP A 355 17.49 2.48 8.68
CA ASP A 355 17.68 2.96 10.04
C ASP A 355 16.42 2.73 10.90
N ILE A 356 16.13 1.45 11.14
CA ILE A 356 15.04 0.99 12.00
C ILE A 356 15.41 -0.33 12.67
N GLU A 357 15.00 -0.51 13.93
CA GLU A 357 15.36 -1.68 14.77
C GLU A 357 15.02 -3.03 14.12
N ARG A 358 13.93 -3.09 13.34
CA ARG A 358 13.44 -4.29 12.64
C ARG A 358 14.22 -4.63 11.36
N SER A 359 15.13 -3.76 10.95
CA SER A 359 15.93 -3.92 9.74
C SER A 359 16.85 -5.14 9.82
N MET A 360 16.99 -5.85 8.70
CA MET A 360 17.97 -6.93 8.60
C MET A 360 19.39 -6.34 8.52
N PRO A 361 20.36 -6.86 9.31
CA PRO A 361 21.75 -6.42 9.22
C PRO A 361 22.33 -6.68 7.82
N ALA A 362 23.00 -5.67 7.25
CA ALA A 362 23.52 -5.71 5.89
C ALA A 362 24.51 -6.86 5.68
N GLU A 363 25.28 -7.21 6.70
CA GLU A 363 26.24 -8.32 6.69
C GLU A 363 25.54 -9.68 6.57
N GLU A 364 24.44 -9.90 7.32
CA GLU A 364 23.65 -11.12 7.25
C GLU A 364 22.96 -11.24 5.89
N LEU A 365 22.34 -10.15 5.44
CA LEU A 365 21.67 -10.09 4.15
C LEU A 365 22.65 -10.30 2.99
N GLY A 366 23.87 -9.77 3.10
CA GLY A 366 24.95 -9.97 2.13
C GLY A 366 25.37 -11.43 2.05
N GLY A 367 25.54 -12.10 3.19
CA GLY A 367 25.85 -13.53 3.24
C GLY A 367 24.80 -14.41 2.55
N LEU A 368 23.51 -14.10 2.76
CA LEU A 368 22.41 -14.81 2.10
C LEU A 368 22.46 -14.66 0.57
N ILE A 369 22.66 -13.45 0.06
CA ILE A 369 22.71 -13.20 -1.39
C ILE A 369 23.94 -13.85 -2.01
N SER A 370 25.11 -13.72 -1.39
CA SER A 370 26.35 -14.37 -1.85
C SER A 370 26.25 -15.90 -1.88
N SER A 371 25.43 -16.51 -1.02
CA SER A 371 25.20 -17.96 -1.06
C SER A 371 24.35 -18.42 -2.25
N LYS A 372 23.58 -17.51 -2.86
CA LYS A 372 22.62 -17.80 -3.94
C LYS A 372 23.01 -17.25 -5.30
N SER A 373 24.00 -16.36 -5.36
CA SER A 373 24.46 -15.75 -6.59
C SER A 373 25.98 -15.63 -6.62
N SER A 374 26.55 -15.84 -7.81
CA SER A 374 27.95 -15.54 -8.11
C SER A 374 28.20 -14.04 -8.35
N ASN A 375 27.15 -13.21 -8.30
CA ASN A 375 27.23 -11.79 -8.57
C ASN A 375 27.95 -11.06 -7.43
N GLN A 376 28.52 -9.90 -7.74
CA GLN A 376 29.21 -9.09 -6.73
C GLN A 376 28.21 -8.58 -5.69
N VAL A 377 28.55 -8.76 -4.41
CA VAL A 377 27.77 -8.28 -3.27
C VAL A 377 28.65 -7.36 -2.45
N GLN A 378 28.17 -6.15 -2.18
CA GLN A 378 28.83 -5.17 -1.33
C GLN A 378 27.90 -4.76 -0.20
N THR A 379 28.37 -4.86 1.04
CA THR A 379 27.61 -4.49 2.23
C THR A 379 27.91 -3.05 2.63
N ILE A 380 26.88 -2.23 2.75
CA ILE A 380 26.98 -0.79 3.09
C ILE A 380 25.85 -0.46 4.05
N ARG A 381 26.17 -0.17 5.31
CA ARG A 381 25.16 -0.01 6.37
C ARG A 381 24.13 1.10 6.17
N SER A 382 24.46 2.16 5.43
CA SER A 382 23.56 3.29 5.19
C SER A 382 22.98 3.22 3.78
N VAL A 383 21.65 3.32 3.67
CA VAL A 383 20.94 3.36 2.38
C VAL A 383 21.50 4.49 1.51
N ARG A 384 21.65 5.69 2.07
CA ARG A 384 22.23 6.84 1.36
C ARG A 384 23.62 6.53 0.79
N ARG A 385 24.51 5.93 1.58
CA ARG A 385 25.85 5.57 1.11
C ARG A 385 25.81 4.45 0.06
N ALA A 386 24.87 3.51 0.19
CA ALA A 386 24.66 2.46 -0.78
C ALA A 386 24.22 3.04 -2.13
N CYS A 387 23.25 3.97 -2.15
CA CYS A 387 22.81 4.66 -3.36
C CYS A 387 23.95 5.43 -4.03
N LEU A 388 24.74 6.21 -3.27
CA LEU A 388 25.88 6.94 -3.82
C LEU A 388 26.90 5.98 -4.47
N LYS A 389 27.28 4.93 -3.75
CA LYS A 389 28.25 3.96 -4.26
C LYS A 389 27.72 3.19 -5.47
N ALA A 390 26.46 2.79 -5.44
CA ALA A 390 25.82 2.11 -6.54
C ALA A 390 25.74 3.00 -7.78
N GLN A 391 25.45 4.30 -7.63
CA GLN A 391 25.45 5.24 -8.74
C GLN A 391 26.85 5.42 -9.34
N GLU A 392 27.90 5.56 -8.52
CA GLU A 392 29.29 5.64 -9.00
C GLU A 392 29.70 4.44 -9.84
N ASP A 393 29.27 3.24 -9.43
CA ASP A 393 29.64 1.97 -10.06
C ASP A 393 28.69 1.56 -11.21
N THR A 394 27.61 2.29 -11.43
CA THR A 394 26.67 2.01 -12.52
C THR A 394 27.03 2.88 -13.72
N GLU A 395 27.44 2.27 -14.82
CA GLU A 395 27.84 2.98 -16.05
C GLU A 395 26.67 3.73 -16.69
N GLU A 396 26.96 4.68 -17.58
CA GLU A 396 25.94 5.39 -18.37
C GLU A 396 25.05 4.39 -19.14
N GLY A 397 23.73 4.65 -19.16
CA GLY A 397 22.75 3.73 -19.74
C GLY A 397 22.39 2.52 -18.87
N GLY A 398 23.06 2.29 -17.73
CA GLY A 398 22.62 1.30 -16.73
C GLY A 398 21.41 1.75 -15.91
N LEU A 399 20.83 0.83 -15.14
CA LEU A 399 19.70 1.09 -14.23
C LEU A 399 20.11 0.83 -12.78
N LEU A 400 19.73 1.74 -11.88
CA LEU A 400 19.85 1.55 -10.43
C LEU A 400 18.48 1.21 -9.84
N LEU A 401 18.29 -0.05 -9.46
CA LEU A 401 17.10 -0.54 -8.76
C LEU A 401 17.26 -0.32 -7.25
N ILE A 402 16.27 0.26 -6.59
CA ILE A 402 16.26 0.51 -5.15
C ILE A 402 14.98 -0.08 -4.57
N PHE A 403 15.11 -1.14 -3.78
CA PHE A 403 13.94 -1.89 -3.32
C PHE A 403 14.12 -2.63 -2.00
N GLY A 404 13.06 -3.29 -1.54
CA GLY A 404 13.06 -4.23 -0.42
C GLY A 404 12.21 -3.79 0.77
N SER A 405 11.97 -2.49 0.93
CA SER A 405 11.05 -1.96 1.94
C SER A 405 10.69 -0.50 1.68
N PHE A 406 9.62 -0.03 2.33
CA PHE A 406 9.28 1.39 2.39
C PHE A 406 10.43 2.24 2.97
N TYR A 407 11.11 1.75 4.02
CA TYR A 407 12.21 2.49 4.67
C TYR A 407 13.43 2.65 3.74
N THR A 408 13.79 1.58 3.02
CA THR A 408 14.88 1.63 2.02
C THR A 408 14.57 2.67 0.95
N VAL A 409 13.35 2.67 0.43
CA VAL A 409 12.93 3.62 -0.60
C VAL A 409 12.90 5.04 -0.05
N ALA A 410 12.32 5.27 1.13
CA ALA A 410 12.25 6.57 1.79
C ALA A 410 13.63 7.20 2.03
N GLU A 411 14.57 6.44 2.59
CA GLU A 411 15.95 6.89 2.85
C GLU A 411 16.76 7.12 1.56
N ALA A 412 16.38 6.49 0.45
CA ALA A 412 17.03 6.68 -0.83
C ALA A 412 16.69 8.04 -1.47
N TYR A 413 15.47 8.55 -1.34
CA TYR A 413 15.07 9.82 -2.00
C TYR A 413 16.00 11.00 -1.71
N PRO A 414 16.40 11.29 -0.45
CA PRO A 414 17.37 12.34 -0.17
C PRO A 414 18.71 12.11 -0.89
N ALA A 415 19.16 10.87 -1.03
CA ALA A 415 20.38 10.53 -1.76
C ALA A 415 20.23 10.84 -3.25
N LEU A 416 19.09 10.49 -3.85
CA LEU A 416 18.81 10.74 -5.27
C LEU A 416 18.70 12.23 -5.57
N LYS A 417 18.06 13.03 -4.70
CA LYS A 417 18.02 14.49 -4.84
C LYS A 417 19.42 15.10 -4.93
N LEU A 418 20.36 14.60 -4.11
CA LEU A 418 21.74 15.06 -4.15
C LEU A 418 22.45 14.67 -5.45
N LEU A 419 22.29 13.42 -5.88
CA LEU A 419 22.88 12.94 -7.13
C LEU A 419 22.40 13.74 -8.35
N ARG A 420 21.13 14.14 -8.35
CA ARG A 420 20.52 14.97 -9.41
C ARG A 420 20.93 16.45 -9.36
N SER A 421 21.32 16.95 -8.19
CA SER A 421 21.77 18.35 -8.03
C SER A 421 23.23 18.58 -8.47
N VAL A 422 23.99 17.51 -8.69
CA VAL A 422 25.41 17.53 -9.04
C VAL A 422 25.64 17.13 -10.51
N ALA A 423 24.64 16.51 -11.15
CA ALA A 423 24.57 16.27 -12.59
C ALA A 423 23.97 17.50 -13.30
#